data_AF-A0A2N5XI53-F1
#
_entry.id   AF-A0A2N5XI53-F1
#
_cell.length_a   1.000
_cell.length_b   1.000
_cell.length_c   1.000
_cell.angle_alpha   90.00
_cell.angle_beta   90.00
_cell.angle_gamma   90.00
#
_symmetry.space_group_name_H-M   'P 1'
#
loop_
_entity.id
_entity.type
_entity.pdbx_description
1 polymer ?
#
loop_
_entity_poly.entity_id
_entity_poly.type
_entity_poly.pdbx_seq_one_letter_code
_entity_poly.pdbx_strand_id
1 'polypeptide(L)' 'ASRAARLLAADGTASVVVDCESGPVRLGLAGALARDLAGTAVTLDELRADSVASLVRHVRSAA' A
#
# COMPACT_ATOMS: atom_id res chain seq x y z
N ALA A 1 9.18 -1.67 -10.78
CA ALA A 1 7.98 -1.18 -10.07
C ALA A 1 7.94 0.34 -9.96
N SER A 2 8.99 0.97 -9.38
CA SER A 2 9.08 2.42 -9.12
C SER A 2 8.64 3.37 -10.26
N ARG A 3 9.09 3.14 -11.51
CA ARG A 3 8.66 3.98 -12.65
C ARG A 3 7.15 3.88 -12.94
N ALA A 4 6.59 2.68 -12.96
CA ALA A 4 5.17 2.47 -13.22
C ALA A 4 4.31 3.04 -12.09
N ALA A 5 4.76 2.88 -10.83
CA ALA A 5 4.12 3.45 -9.66
C ALA A 5 3.97 4.97 -9.77
N ARG A 6 5.04 5.67 -10.16
CA ARG A 6 4.98 7.13 -10.35
C ARG A 6 4.05 7.56 -11.49
N LEU A 7 3.92 6.77 -12.55
CA LEU A 7 2.95 7.04 -13.61
C LEU A 7 1.51 6.91 -13.09
N LEU A 8 1.22 5.85 -12.34
CA LEU A 8 -0.09 5.65 -11.72
C LEU A 8 -0.43 6.75 -10.71
N ALA A 9 0.56 7.20 -9.93
CA ALA A 9 0.40 8.32 -9.01
C ALA A 9 0.12 9.63 -9.75
N ALA A 10 0.82 9.90 -10.85
CA ALA A 10 0.59 11.07 -11.70
C ALA A 10 -0.82 11.07 -12.33
N ASP A 11 -1.35 9.88 -12.65
CA ASP A 11 -2.71 9.70 -13.14
C ASP A 11 -3.77 9.74 -12.01
N GLY A 12 -3.36 9.99 -10.75
CA GLY A 12 -4.26 10.07 -9.60
C GLY A 12 -4.87 8.73 -9.18
N THR A 13 -4.21 7.62 -9.52
CA THR A 13 -4.72 6.27 -9.21
C THR A 13 -4.61 5.97 -7.72
N ALA A 14 -5.75 5.85 -7.04
CA ALA A 14 -5.78 5.40 -5.64
C ALA A 14 -5.19 4.00 -5.50
N SER A 15 -4.32 3.81 -4.52
CA SER A 15 -3.55 2.57 -4.38
C SER A 15 -3.28 2.18 -2.93
N VAL A 16 -3.20 0.88 -2.71
CA VAL A 16 -2.83 0.25 -1.43
C VAL A 16 -1.82 -0.84 -1.73
N VAL A 17 -0.71 -0.85 -0.99
CA VAL A 17 0.35 -1.85 -1.12
C VAL A 17 0.35 -2.73 0.12
N VAL A 18 0.24 -4.03 -0.09
CA VAL A 18 0.32 -5.01 0.99
C VAL A 18 1.75 -5.51 1.12
N ASP A 19 2.30 -5.33 2.31
CA ASP A 19 3.57 -5.86 2.75
C ASP A 19 3.40 -7.31 3.19
N CYS A 20 3.82 -8.21 2.29
CA CYS A 20 3.76 -9.64 2.49
C CYS A 20 5.03 -10.22 3.12
N GLU A 21 6.01 -9.39 3.46
CA GLU A 21 7.24 -9.87 4.10
C GLU A 21 6.92 -10.37 5.52
N SER A 22 7.56 -11.46 5.93
CA SER A 22 7.34 -12.08 7.25
C SER A 22 8.64 -12.59 7.84
N GLY A 23 8.75 -12.57 9.18
CA GLY A 23 9.93 -13.05 9.89
C GLY A 23 11.00 -11.97 10.13
N PRO A 24 12.19 -12.38 10.60
CA PRO A 24 13.21 -11.45 11.13
C PRO A 24 13.92 -10.60 10.07
N VAL A 25 13.78 -10.95 8.79
CA VAL A 25 14.41 -10.22 7.68
C VAL A 25 13.34 -9.52 6.86
N ARG A 26 13.50 -8.21 6.70
CA ARG A 26 12.59 -7.35 5.96
C ARG A 26 13.37 -6.48 4.98
N LEU A 27 12.98 -6.51 3.72
CA LEU A 27 13.56 -5.71 2.63
C LEU A 27 12.91 -4.32 2.55
N GLY A 28 11.70 -4.15 3.09
CA GLY A 28 11.01 -2.86 3.13
C GLY A 28 10.54 -2.37 1.75
N LEU A 29 10.41 -3.28 0.79
CA LEU A 29 10.09 -2.93 -0.60
C LEU A 29 8.65 -2.45 -0.76
N ALA A 30 7.73 -3.02 0.01
CA ALA A 30 6.33 -2.59 0.03
C ALA A 30 6.19 -1.12 0.47
N GLY A 31 6.92 -0.72 1.51
CA GLY A 31 6.96 0.67 1.96
C GLY A 31 7.56 1.63 0.93
N ALA A 32 8.63 1.22 0.24
CA ALA A 32 9.20 2.01 -0.85
C ALA A 32 8.22 2.17 -2.03
N LEU A 33 7.53 1.10 -2.40
CA LEU A 33 6.55 1.10 -3.48
C LEU A 33 5.31 1.94 -3.16
N ALA A 34 4.80 1.86 -1.93
CA ALA A 34 3.65 2.68 -1.50
C ALA A 34 3.96 4.17 -1.59
N ARG A 35 5.19 4.60 -1.24
CA ARG A 35 5.63 5.99 -1.39
C ARG A 35 5.65 6.43 -2.86
N ASP A 36 6.21 5.61 -3.76
CA ASP A 36 6.23 5.93 -5.19
C ASP A 36 4.81 6.02 -5.79
N LEU A 37 3.85 5.29 -5.22
CA LEU A 37 2.44 5.31 -5.60
C LEU A 37 1.63 6.44 -4.95
N ALA A 38 2.21 7.20 -4.01
CA ALA A 38 1.49 8.09 -3.11
C ALA A 38 0.28 7.39 -2.41
N GLY A 39 0.43 6.10 -2.11
CA GLY A 39 -0.60 5.24 -1.54
C GLY A 39 -0.26 4.73 -0.14
N THR A 40 -1.16 3.91 0.41
CA THR A 40 -1.02 3.37 1.78
C THR A 40 -0.30 2.03 1.78
N ALA A 41 0.69 1.84 2.64
CA ALA A 41 1.28 0.53 2.93
C ALA A 41 0.53 -0.15 4.09
N VAL A 42 0.25 -1.45 3.97
CA VAL A 42 -0.45 -2.25 4.99
C VAL A 42 0.28 -3.58 5.14
N THR A 43 0.48 -4.06 6.36
CA THR A 43 1.14 -5.35 6.62
C THR A 43 0.14 -6.50 6.71
N LEU A 44 0.58 -7.74 6.42
CA LEU A 44 -0.27 -8.92 6.59
C LEU A 44 -0.82 -9.12 8.01
N ASP A 45 -0.09 -8.70 9.04
CA ASP A 45 -0.55 -8.76 10.43
C ASP A 45 -1.67 -7.75 10.71
N GLU A 46 -1.63 -6.56 10.09
CA GLU A 46 -2.72 -5.58 10.14
C GLU A 46 -3.97 -6.08 9.39
N LEU A 47 -3.81 -6.79 8.26
CA LEU A 47 -4.93 -7.38 7.51
C LEU A 47 -5.68 -8.48 8.29
N ARG A 48 -5.01 -9.13 9.26
CA ARG A 48 -5.59 -10.16 10.12
C ARG A 48 -6.35 -9.57 11.31
N ALA A 49 -5.91 -8.41 11.81
CA ALA A 49 -6.49 -7.77 12.98
C ALA A 49 -7.80 -7.02 12.65
N ASP A 50 -7.91 -6.43 11.46
CA ASP A 50 -9.12 -5.72 11.03
C ASP A 50 -9.36 -5.81 9.50
N SER A 51 -10.62 -5.89 9.11
CA SER A 51 -11.05 -6.17 7.73
C SER A 51 -10.65 -5.06 6.75
N VAL A 52 -9.68 -5.37 5.89
CA VAL A 52 -9.15 -4.63 4.71
C VAL A 52 -10.18 -3.78 3.96
N ALA A 53 -11.41 -4.29 3.81
CA ALA A 53 -12.51 -3.59 3.15
C ALA A 53 -12.86 -2.24 3.79
N SER A 54 -12.68 -2.10 5.11
CA SER A 54 -12.91 -0.84 5.83
C SER A 54 -11.86 0.22 5.48
N LEU A 55 -10.59 -0.19 5.37
CA LEU A 55 -9.48 0.71 5.05
C LEU A 55 -9.56 1.20 3.61
N VAL A 56 -9.87 0.30 2.66
CA VAL A 56 -10.10 0.66 1.25
C VAL A 56 -11.26 1.66 1.11
N ARG A 57 -12.34 1.49 1.89
CA ARG A 57 -13.47 2.43 1.89
C ARG A 57 -13.10 3.81 2.43
N HIS A 58 -12.29 3.90 3.48
CA HIS A 58 -11.81 5.18 4.03
C HIS A 58 -10.92 5.91 3.03
N VAL A 59 -9.99 5.22 2.37
CA VAL A 59 -9.12 5.83 1.35
C VAL A 59 -9.96 6.37 0.19
N ARG A 60 -10.98 5.64 -0.24
CA ARG A 60 -11.90 6.11 -1.30
C ARG A 60 -12.74 7.32 -0.89
N SER A 61 -13.06 7.52 0.39
CA SER A 61 -13.88 8.66 0.83
C SER A 61 -13.09 9.93 1.11
N ALA A 62 -11.77 9.83 1.24
CA ALA A 62 -10.88 10.96 1.51
C ALA A 62 -10.33 11.63 0.23
N ALA A 63 -10.53 11.02 -0.93
CA ALA A 63 -10.20 11.54 -2.26
C ALA A 63 -11.45 12.10 -2.94
#